data_AF-A0A225SQQ3-F1
#
_entry.id   AF-A0A225SQQ3-F1
#
_cell.length_a   1.000
_cell.length_b   1.000
_cell.length_c   1.000
_cell.angle_alpha   90.00
_cell.angle_beta   90.00
_cell.angle_gamma   90.00
#
_symmetry.space_group_name_H-M   'P 1'
#
loop_
_entity.id
_entity.type
_entity.pdbx_description
1 polymer ?
#
loop_
_entity_poly.entity_id
_entity_poly.type
_entity_poly.pdbx_seq_one_letter_code
_entity_poly.pdbx_strand_id
1 'polypeptide(L)'
;MSAQASFTLRGRNPDVLTCIANLSNDEVFTPPELANRMLDMLAETWAADNGGANIWADKRVRFLDPCTKSGVFLREITSRLTVGLAQEIPDLRERVNHILTMQVFGIGITRLTSLLARRSVYCSKDADGQHSIATGFTSDAGNIWFERTEHTWVNRKCIFCGASQITLDRGQDLETHAYAFIHTDDIKARVAELFGDDMQFDVIIGNPPYQLGDGGGGGGASATPIYNLFVEAALSLEPRYTVMITPSRWFSGGKGLDDFRDRMLRDHRFVKLVDFPQLYDVFPGVKIRGGISYWLWGREHNGGCEVVTMIGNERVGEPVVRQLDAYDVFVRRNEAVRILDKVVSFHINGRGEGNLGDQVSPRRPFGLTNQRGKPTKKGLKEPVLLYGNQNTSYVERSIITSNPEWVDQWKVLLVKAHGTSGRDDVSILGEPIVAGPGTACTETYLVIGVCGSESEAQNLAAYMRTRFVRFLVSLRKITQNITRASYRFVPKLPMNRLWSDEDLYARYGITKDEVAFIESLIADRPSNEGGESEEHDDE
;
A
#
# COMPACT_ATOMS: atom_id res chain seq x y z
N MET A 1 11.59 39.60 -24.71
CA MET A 1 10.79 38.81 -25.66
C MET A 1 10.91 37.35 -25.25
N SER A 2 9.84 36.82 -24.65
CA SER A 2 9.76 35.46 -24.12
C SER A 2 9.58 34.48 -25.27
N ALA A 3 10.51 33.53 -25.43
CA ALA A 3 10.36 32.44 -26.38
C ALA A 3 9.26 31.48 -25.88
N GLN A 4 8.09 31.54 -26.51
CA GLN A 4 7.07 30.50 -26.39
C GLN A 4 7.63 29.21 -27.01
N ALA A 5 7.78 28.17 -26.19
CA ALA A 5 7.98 26.82 -26.71
C ALA A 5 6.70 26.37 -27.43
N SER A 6 6.81 26.07 -28.72
CA SER A 6 5.73 25.52 -29.52
C SER A 6 5.52 24.05 -29.17
N PHE A 7 4.36 23.75 -28.59
CA PHE A 7 3.91 22.38 -28.36
C PHE A 7 3.18 21.89 -29.61
N THR A 8 3.88 21.19 -30.49
CA THR A 8 3.31 20.54 -31.68
C THR A 8 3.02 19.08 -31.40
N LEU A 9 1.75 18.74 -31.16
CA LEU A 9 1.28 17.35 -31.08
C LEU A 9 1.07 16.78 -32.49
N ARG A 10 1.90 15.80 -32.87
CA ARG A 10 1.60 14.93 -34.02
C ARG A 10 0.60 13.85 -33.59
N GLY A 11 -0.63 13.93 -34.11
CA GLY A 11 -1.43 12.76 -34.46
C GLY A 11 -1.92 11.84 -33.33
N ARG A 12 -2.58 12.40 -32.31
CA ARG A 12 -3.67 11.81 -31.50
C ARG A 12 -4.08 12.87 -30.49
N ASN A 13 -5.37 13.19 -30.39
CA ASN A 13 -5.85 14.12 -29.37
C ASN A 13 -5.59 13.44 -28.00
N PRO A 14 -4.71 13.95 -27.13
CA PRO A 14 -4.52 13.33 -25.82
C PRO A 14 -5.84 13.40 -25.05
N ASP A 15 -6.25 12.29 -24.43
CA ASP A 15 -7.44 12.28 -23.58
C ASP A 15 -7.24 13.34 -22.50
N VAL A 16 -8.18 14.28 -22.40
CA VAL A 16 -8.16 15.36 -21.40
C VAL A 16 -8.02 14.78 -19.99
N LEU A 17 -8.51 13.56 -19.77
CA LEU A 17 -8.37 12.83 -18.52
C LEU A 17 -6.92 12.46 -18.21
N THR A 18 -6.10 12.19 -19.22
CA THR A 18 -4.65 11.95 -19.06
C THR A 18 -3.92 13.23 -18.66
N CYS A 19 -4.41 14.40 -19.08
CA CYS A 19 -3.84 15.70 -18.72
C CYS A 19 -4.22 16.17 -17.30
N ILE A 20 -5.39 15.75 -16.78
CA ILE A 20 -5.92 16.14 -15.46
C ILE A 20 -5.31 15.31 -14.31
N ALA A 21 -4.71 14.15 -14.61
CA ALA A 21 -4.17 13.20 -13.63
C ALA A 21 -3.09 13.76 -12.66
N ASN A 22 -2.60 14.98 -12.88
CA ASN A 22 -1.52 15.61 -12.12
C ASN A 22 -1.97 16.70 -11.12
N LEU A 23 -3.28 16.91 -10.91
CA LEU A 23 -3.78 18.11 -10.22
C LEU A 23 -3.94 17.99 -8.69
N SER A 24 -3.93 16.79 -8.09
CA SER A 24 -3.84 16.65 -6.63
C SER A 24 -3.24 15.31 -6.19
N ASN A 25 -2.57 15.26 -5.04
CA ASN A 25 -1.95 14.03 -4.53
C ASN A 25 -2.98 13.00 -4.01
N ASP A 26 -4.21 13.45 -3.74
CA ASP A 26 -5.26 12.65 -3.11
C ASP A 26 -6.31 12.15 -4.13
N GLU A 27 -6.40 12.76 -5.32
CA GLU A 27 -7.28 12.36 -6.41
C GLU A 27 -6.49 11.78 -7.59
N VAL A 28 -6.00 10.56 -7.44
CA VAL A 28 -5.30 9.87 -8.52
C VAL A 28 -6.31 9.40 -9.57
N PHE A 29 -6.22 9.93 -10.80
CA PHE A 29 -7.09 9.56 -11.91
C PHE A 29 -6.64 8.25 -12.56
N THR A 30 -7.57 7.34 -12.76
CA THR A 30 -7.31 6.04 -13.40
C THR A 30 -7.10 6.17 -14.91
N PRO A 31 -5.97 5.70 -15.47
CA PRO A 31 -5.76 5.65 -16.91
C PRO A 31 -6.79 4.73 -17.60
N PRO A 32 -7.29 5.09 -18.80
CA PRO A 32 -8.23 4.26 -19.55
C PRO A 32 -7.74 2.83 -19.81
N GLU A 33 -6.43 2.65 -20.04
CA GLU A 33 -5.84 1.34 -20.30
C GLU A 33 -5.94 0.43 -19.07
N LEU A 34 -5.72 1.00 -17.86
CA LEU A 34 -5.86 0.25 -16.62
C LEU A 34 -7.33 -0.08 -16.34
N ALA A 35 -8.25 0.88 -16.55
CA ALA A 35 -9.68 0.65 -16.39
C ALA A 35 -10.16 -0.49 -17.30
N ASN A 36 -9.72 -0.52 -18.56
CA ASN A 36 -10.05 -1.59 -19.49
C ASN A 36 -9.52 -2.95 -19.04
N ARG A 37 -8.26 -3.04 -18.56
CA ARG A 37 -7.72 -4.29 -18.00
C ARG A 37 -8.54 -4.83 -16.82
N MET A 38 -9.00 -3.95 -15.93
CA MET A 38 -9.86 -4.33 -14.80
C MET A 38 -11.22 -4.85 -15.28
N LEU A 39 -11.82 -4.20 -16.27
CA LEU A 39 -13.10 -4.61 -16.85
C LEU A 39 -12.99 -5.91 -17.68
N ASP A 40 -11.85 -6.16 -18.31
CA ASP A 40 -11.57 -7.42 -19.01
C ASP A 40 -11.45 -8.58 -18.02
N MET A 41 -10.70 -8.39 -16.93
CA MET A 41 -10.61 -9.36 -15.83
C MET A 41 -12.00 -9.70 -15.25
N LEU A 42 -12.85 -8.69 -15.07
CA LEU A 42 -14.23 -8.88 -14.62
C LEU A 42 -15.04 -9.69 -15.62
N ALA A 43 -14.94 -9.38 -16.92
CA ALA A 43 -15.69 -10.08 -17.96
C ALA A 43 -15.26 -11.55 -18.09
N GLU A 44 -13.95 -11.83 -18.01
CA GLU A 44 -13.40 -13.19 -18.00
C GLU A 44 -13.89 -13.98 -16.80
N THR A 45 -13.84 -13.39 -15.60
CA THR A 45 -14.31 -14.04 -14.36
C THR A 45 -15.81 -14.30 -14.42
N TRP A 46 -16.60 -13.31 -14.86
CA TRP A 46 -18.04 -13.48 -15.03
C TRP A 46 -18.36 -14.62 -16.00
N ALA A 47 -17.68 -14.69 -17.15
CA ALA A 47 -17.89 -15.76 -18.10
C ALA A 47 -17.55 -17.14 -17.50
N ALA A 48 -16.47 -17.24 -16.73
CA ALA A 48 -16.11 -18.48 -16.04
C ALA A 48 -17.21 -18.92 -15.04
N ASP A 49 -17.74 -17.98 -14.25
CA ASP A 49 -18.72 -18.27 -13.20
C ASP A 49 -20.15 -18.45 -13.73
N ASN A 50 -20.44 -17.97 -14.94
CA ASN A 50 -21.79 -17.95 -15.52
C ASN A 50 -21.85 -18.73 -16.85
N GLY A 51 -21.09 -19.81 -16.99
CA GLY A 51 -21.21 -20.75 -18.12
C GLY A 51 -20.92 -20.14 -19.49
N GLY A 52 -20.02 -19.17 -19.57
CA GLY A 52 -19.65 -18.45 -20.79
C GLY A 52 -20.53 -17.24 -21.12
N ALA A 53 -21.45 -16.84 -20.23
CA ALA A 53 -22.29 -15.66 -20.43
C ALA A 53 -21.47 -14.37 -20.54
N ASN A 54 -21.94 -13.43 -21.36
CA ASN A 54 -21.34 -12.11 -21.51
C ASN A 54 -22.01 -11.11 -20.56
N ILE A 55 -21.28 -10.61 -19.56
CA ILE A 55 -21.80 -9.60 -18.60
C ILE A 55 -22.33 -8.34 -19.30
N TRP A 56 -21.72 -7.95 -20.43
CA TRP A 56 -22.09 -6.76 -21.17
C TRP A 56 -23.38 -6.93 -21.99
N ALA A 57 -23.93 -8.14 -22.03
CA ALA A 57 -25.18 -8.47 -22.70
C ALA A 57 -26.31 -8.82 -21.72
N ASP A 58 -26.16 -8.54 -20.42
CA ASP A 58 -27.22 -8.72 -19.42
C ASP A 58 -27.76 -7.37 -18.95
N LYS A 59 -29.00 -7.03 -19.37
CA LYS A 59 -29.64 -5.75 -19.04
C LYS A 59 -30.00 -5.56 -17.56
N ARG A 60 -29.84 -6.61 -16.74
CA ARG A 60 -30.20 -6.62 -15.31
C ARG A 60 -29.02 -6.29 -14.40
N VAL A 61 -27.79 -6.42 -14.89
CA VAL A 61 -26.58 -6.20 -14.10
C VAL A 61 -26.43 -4.72 -13.77
N ARG A 62 -26.24 -4.40 -12.50
CA ARG A 62 -26.02 -3.03 -12.01
C ARG A 62 -24.59 -2.82 -11.53
N PHE A 63 -24.02 -1.69 -11.91
CA PHE A 63 -22.65 -1.29 -11.63
C PHE A 63 -22.62 -0.02 -10.77
N LEU A 64 -21.75 0.00 -9.76
CA LEU A 64 -21.46 1.17 -8.95
C LEU A 64 -19.97 1.50 -9.00
N ASP A 65 -19.64 2.78 -9.24
CA ASP A 65 -18.35 3.36 -8.85
C ASP A 65 -18.56 4.33 -7.67
N PRO A 66 -18.22 3.92 -6.43
CA PRO A 66 -18.53 4.70 -5.23
C PRO A 66 -17.56 5.86 -4.99
N CYS A 67 -16.61 6.07 -5.90
CA CYS A 67 -15.53 7.04 -5.76
C CYS A 67 -15.14 7.65 -7.11
N THR A 68 -16.16 7.88 -7.94
CA THR A 68 -16.04 8.34 -9.30
C THR A 68 -15.29 9.68 -9.37
N LYS A 69 -14.22 9.68 -10.19
CA LYS A 69 -13.42 10.87 -10.49
C LYS A 69 -13.75 11.41 -11.88
N SER A 70 -13.05 10.94 -12.90
CA SER A 70 -13.32 11.28 -14.30
C SER A 70 -14.54 10.56 -14.89
N GLY A 71 -15.09 9.57 -14.18
CA GLY A 71 -16.11 8.68 -14.74
C GLY A 71 -15.56 7.63 -15.71
N VAL A 72 -14.24 7.39 -15.74
CA VAL A 72 -13.62 6.45 -16.69
C VAL A 72 -14.23 5.05 -16.62
N PHE A 73 -14.42 4.47 -15.43
CA PHE A 73 -15.04 3.14 -15.31
C PHE A 73 -16.47 3.14 -15.86
N LEU A 74 -17.28 4.11 -15.45
CA LEU A 74 -18.66 4.25 -15.89
C LEU A 74 -18.77 4.46 -17.41
N ARG A 75 -17.87 5.25 -18.00
CA ARG A 75 -17.78 5.50 -19.44
C ARG A 75 -17.47 4.19 -20.20
N GLU A 76 -16.45 3.46 -19.77
CA GLU A 76 -16.06 2.20 -20.42
C GLU A 76 -17.14 1.13 -20.26
N ILE A 77 -17.78 1.03 -19.09
CA ILE A 77 -18.94 0.14 -18.84
C ILE A 77 -20.10 0.49 -19.80
N THR A 78 -20.45 1.78 -19.89
CA THR A 78 -21.53 2.26 -20.77
C THR A 78 -21.25 1.89 -22.23
N SER A 79 -20.00 2.08 -22.68
CA SER A 79 -19.57 1.71 -24.04
C SER A 79 -19.72 0.21 -24.30
N ARG A 80 -19.25 -0.63 -23.38
CA ARG A 80 -19.35 -2.10 -23.49
C ARG A 80 -20.79 -2.59 -23.48
N LEU A 81 -21.64 -2.08 -22.58
CA LEU A 81 -23.08 -2.39 -22.53
C LEU A 81 -23.81 -1.94 -23.80
N THR A 82 -23.45 -0.77 -24.35
CA THR A 82 -24.05 -0.25 -25.59
C THR A 82 -23.83 -1.19 -26.77
N VAL A 83 -22.68 -1.87 -26.82
CA VAL A 83 -22.39 -2.90 -27.82
C VAL A 83 -23.07 -4.22 -27.46
N GLY A 84 -22.92 -4.69 -26.23
CA GLY A 84 -23.38 -6.01 -25.80
C GLY A 84 -24.91 -6.16 -25.79
N LEU A 85 -25.65 -5.10 -25.48
CA LEU A 85 -27.12 -5.11 -25.45
C LEU A 85 -27.78 -4.82 -26.80
N ALA A 86 -27.02 -4.63 -27.88
CA ALA A 86 -27.57 -4.24 -29.18
C ALA A 86 -28.58 -5.26 -29.76
N GLN A 87 -28.47 -6.53 -29.39
CA GLN A 87 -29.44 -7.56 -29.80
C GLN A 87 -30.71 -7.53 -28.96
N GLU A 88 -30.60 -7.22 -27.66
CA GLU A 88 -31.72 -7.24 -26.72
C GLU A 88 -32.55 -5.95 -26.76
N ILE A 89 -31.89 -4.80 -26.93
CA ILE A 89 -32.51 -3.48 -27.06
C ILE A 89 -31.98 -2.85 -28.36
N PRO A 90 -32.57 -3.11 -29.53
CA PRO A 90 -31.99 -2.71 -30.82
C PRO A 90 -31.88 -1.21 -31.04
N ASP A 91 -32.86 -0.43 -30.56
CA ASP A 91 -32.82 1.02 -30.67
C ASP A 91 -31.72 1.61 -29.78
N LEU A 92 -30.83 2.41 -30.39
CA LEU A 92 -29.67 2.95 -29.69
C LEU A 92 -30.07 3.93 -28.58
N ARG A 93 -31.11 4.74 -28.79
CA ARG A 93 -31.52 5.75 -27.81
C ARG A 93 -32.18 5.08 -26.62
N GLU A 94 -33.09 4.14 -26.85
CA GLU A 94 -33.70 3.34 -25.79
C GLU A 94 -32.65 2.55 -25.01
N ARG A 95 -31.68 1.95 -25.72
CA ARG A 95 -30.58 1.20 -25.10
C ARG A 95 -29.68 2.06 -24.23
N VAL A 96 -29.20 3.19 -24.73
CA VAL A 96 -28.39 4.14 -23.94
C VAL A 96 -29.18 4.66 -22.75
N ASN A 97 -30.46 4.98 -22.95
CA ASN A 97 -31.31 5.45 -21.87
C ASN A 97 -31.49 4.39 -20.78
N HIS A 98 -31.75 3.13 -21.15
CA HIS A 98 -31.82 2.00 -20.20
C HIS A 98 -30.50 1.83 -19.44
N ILE A 99 -29.36 1.80 -20.13
CA ILE A 99 -28.04 1.62 -19.51
C ILE A 99 -27.78 2.70 -18.46
N LEU A 100 -27.97 3.97 -18.83
CA LEU A 100 -27.62 5.10 -17.97
C LEU A 100 -28.61 5.32 -16.82
N THR A 101 -29.88 4.94 -16.99
CA THR A 101 -30.90 5.11 -15.93
C THR A 101 -31.07 3.88 -15.04
N MET A 102 -30.73 2.68 -15.51
CA MET A 102 -31.03 1.43 -14.81
C MET A 102 -29.79 0.60 -14.43
N GLN A 103 -28.63 0.80 -15.05
CA GLN A 103 -27.45 -0.07 -14.86
C GLN A 103 -26.19 0.62 -14.35
N VAL A 104 -25.99 1.91 -14.64
CA VAL A 104 -24.72 2.61 -14.37
C VAL A 104 -24.91 3.68 -13.30
N PHE A 105 -24.22 3.52 -12.17
CA PHE A 105 -24.32 4.40 -11.00
C PHE A 105 -22.95 4.85 -10.50
N GLY A 106 -22.87 6.07 -10.00
CA GLY A 106 -21.62 6.66 -9.52
C GLY A 106 -21.83 7.60 -8.35
N ILE A 107 -20.83 7.69 -7.48
CA ILE A 107 -20.77 8.67 -6.39
C ILE A 107 -19.51 9.51 -6.60
N GLY A 108 -19.68 10.79 -6.90
CA GLY A 108 -18.57 11.73 -6.99
C GLY A 108 -17.92 11.96 -5.64
N ILE A 109 -16.62 12.22 -5.62
CA ILE A 109 -15.89 12.56 -4.38
C ILE A 109 -15.88 14.07 -4.11
N THR A 110 -16.02 14.87 -5.17
CA THR A 110 -16.08 16.33 -5.15
C THR A 110 -17.13 16.83 -6.14
N ARG A 111 -17.49 18.11 -6.01
CA ARG A 111 -18.34 18.76 -7.01
C ARG A 111 -17.69 18.76 -8.39
N LEU A 112 -16.37 18.99 -8.44
CA LEU A 112 -15.64 18.98 -9.70
C LEU A 112 -15.65 17.59 -10.36
N THR A 113 -15.32 16.55 -9.60
CA THR A 113 -15.28 15.18 -10.13
C THR A 113 -16.66 14.68 -10.57
N SER A 114 -17.72 14.95 -9.81
CA SER A 114 -19.08 14.60 -10.25
C SER A 114 -19.46 15.28 -11.57
N LEU A 115 -19.14 16.57 -11.75
CA LEU A 115 -19.39 17.27 -13.01
C LEU A 115 -18.55 16.72 -14.17
N LEU A 116 -17.27 16.38 -13.93
CA LEU A 116 -16.41 15.75 -14.94
C LEU A 116 -16.93 14.37 -15.35
N ALA A 117 -17.39 13.58 -14.39
CA ALA A 117 -17.96 12.26 -14.65
C ALA A 117 -19.28 12.34 -15.42
N ARG A 118 -20.20 13.22 -15.02
CA ARG A 118 -21.44 13.47 -15.77
C ARG A 118 -21.13 13.89 -17.19
N ARG A 119 -20.20 14.81 -17.40
CA ARG A 119 -19.80 15.21 -18.75
C ARG A 119 -19.19 14.07 -19.56
N SER A 120 -18.44 13.18 -18.92
CA SER A 120 -17.80 12.03 -19.58
C SER A 120 -18.78 10.92 -19.94
N VAL A 121 -19.81 10.71 -19.12
CA VAL A 121 -20.76 9.60 -19.25
C VAL A 121 -22.05 10.03 -19.95
N TYR A 122 -22.59 11.21 -19.63
CA TYR A 122 -23.84 11.75 -20.18
C TYR A 122 -23.63 12.73 -21.33
N CYS A 123 -22.38 13.10 -21.65
CA CYS A 123 -22.01 14.21 -22.54
C CYS A 123 -22.52 15.59 -22.06
N SER A 124 -23.07 15.68 -20.85
CA SER A 124 -23.62 16.87 -20.23
C SER A 124 -23.25 16.94 -18.76
N LYS A 125 -23.11 18.15 -18.21
CA LYS A 125 -22.93 18.35 -16.76
C LYS A 125 -24.25 18.19 -15.98
N ASP A 126 -25.37 18.38 -16.66
CA ASP A 126 -26.74 18.26 -16.14
C ASP A 126 -27.39 17.07 -16.85
N ALA A 127 -27.76 16.03 -16.10
CA ALA A 127 -28.22 14.75 -16.63
C ALA A 127 -29.59 14.84 -17.32
N ASP A 128 -30.46 15.75 -16.88
CA ASP A 128 -31.76 16.08 -17.47
C ASP A 128 -31.69 17.25 -18.47
N GLY A 129 -30.47 17.74 -18.77
CA GLY A 129 -30.25 18.85 -19.67
C GLY A 129 -30.37 18.47 -21.16
N GLN A 130 -30.61 19.47 -22.02
CA GLN A 130 -30.79 19.29 -23.47
C GLN A 130 -29.63 18.61 -24.22
N HIS A 131 -28.44 18.58 -23.62
CA HIS A 131 -27.23 17.99 -24.20
C HIS A 131 -26.93 16.58 -23.68
N SER A 132 -27.76 16.08 -22.75
CA SER A 132 -27.64 14.72 -22.23
C SER A 132 -27.98 13.70 -23.31
N ILE A 133 -27.20 12.62 -23.37
CA ILE A 133 -27.47 11.51 -24.31
C ILE A 133 -28.57 10.55 -23.82
N ALA A 134 -29.06 10.73 -22.58
CA ALA A 134 -30.20 10.03 -22.02
C ALA A 134 -31.31 11.03 -21.66
N THR A 135 -32.56 10.57 -21.73
CA THR A 135 -33.77 11.40 -21.55
C THR A 135 -34.63 10.97 -20.36
N GLY A 136 -34.31 9.85 -19.72
CA GLY A 136 -35.10 9.27 -18.61
C GLY A 136 -34.70 9.74 -17.21
N PHE A 137 -33.76 10.68 -17.08
CA PHE A 137 -33.38 11.21 -15.77
C PHE A 137 -34.41 12.17 -15.21
N THR A 138 -34.64 12.10 -13.90
CA THR A 138 -35.60 12.95 -13.17
C THR A 138 -34.91 14.05 -12.35
N SER A 139 -33.59 14.16 -12.44
CA SER A 139 -32.77 15.14 -11.74
C SER A 139 -31.52 15.51 -12.56
N ASP A 140 -30.93 16.66 -12.24
CA ASP A 140 -29.70 17.16 -12.85
C ASP A 140 -28.47 16.29 -12.54
N ALA A 141 -28.52 15.55 -11.42
CA ALA A 141 -27.49 14.59 -11.04
C ALA A 141 -27.58 13.28 -11.82
N GLY A 142 -28.80 12.86 -12.20
CA GLY A 142 -29.06 11.51 -12.66
C GLY A 142 -28.51 10.47 -11.68
N ASN A 143 -27.90 9.41 -12.21
CA ASN A 143 -27.29 8.35 -11.41
C ASN A 143 -25.81 8.60 -11.02
N ILE A 144 -25.28 9.81 -11.27
CA ILE A 144 -23.95 10.20 -10.80
C ILE A 144 -24.14 11.25 -9.70
N TRP A 145 -24.30 10.75 -8.48
CA TRP A 145 -24.68 11.53 -7.32
C TRP A 145 -23.48 12.29 -6.73
N PHE A 146 -23.72 13.50 -6.26
CA PHE A 146 -22.82 14.21 -5.35
C PHE A 146 -23.59 15.30 -4.62
N GLU A 147 -23.50 15.28 -3.29
CA GLU A 147 -23.76 16.43 -2.45
C GLU A 147 -22.62 16.61 -1.45
N ARG A 148 -22.40 17.85 -1.05
CA ARG A 148 -21.36 18.19 -0.08
C ARG A 148 -21.72 17.54 1.26
N THR A 149 -20.87 16.63 1.72
CA THR A 149 -21.00 15.99 3.02
C THR A 149 -20.03 16.65 4.00
N GLU A 150 -20.49 16.87 5.23
CA GLU A 150 -19.69 17.44 6.31
C GLU A 150 -19.22 16.36 7.29
N HIS A 151 -18.08 16.61 7.93
CA HIS A 151 -17.56 15.73 8.97
C HIS A 151 -18.37 15.87 10.26
N THR A 152 -18.63 14.75 10.94
CA THR A 152 -19.18 14.73 12.30
C THR A 152 -18.06 14.57 13.32
N TRP A 153 -17.93 15.53 14.25
CA TRP A 153 -16.80 15.64 15.17
C TRP A 153 -17.13 15.21 16.60
N VAL A 154 -16.30 14.34 17.16
CA VAL A 154 -16.29 14.01 18.60
C VAL A 154 -14.85 14.03 19.09
N ASN A 155 -14.57 14.71 20.20
CA ASN A 155 -13.22 14.85 20.76
C ASN A 155 -12.16 15.33 19.74
N ARG A 156 -12.53 16.26 18.85
CA ARG A 156 -11.69 16.80 17.76
C ARG A 156 -11.25 15.78 16.71
N LYS A 157 -11.93 14.63 16.61
CA LYS A 157 -11.76 13.65 15.54
C LYS A 157 -13.08 13.36 14.84
N CYS A 158 -13.03 13.11 13.53
CA CYS A 158 -14.20 12.67 12.80
C CYS A 158 -14.55 11.24 13.23
N ILE A 159 -15.82 10.97 13.55
CA ILE A 159 -16.26 9.65 14.02
C ILE A 159 -16.15 8.57 12.94
N PHE A 160 -16.26 8.95 11.66
CA PHE A 160 -16.27 8.02 10.53
C PHE A 160 -14.87 7.73 10.00
N CYS A 161 -14.12 8.77 9.63
CA CYS A 161 -12.82 8.61 8.98
C CYS A 161 -11.62 8.88 9.89
N GLY A 162 -11.84 9.25 11.16
CA GLY A 162 -10.77 9.53 12.12
C GLY A 162 -9.96 10.80 11.84
N ALA A 163 -10.35 11.60 10.85
CA ALA A 163 -9.71 12.87 10.50
C ALA A 163 -9.58 13.80 11.71
N SER A 164 -8.51 14.59 11.78
CA SER A 164 -8.30 15.59 12.84
C SER A 164 -9.02 16.90 12.49
N GLN A 165 -9.91 17.37 13.36
CA GLN A 165 -10.63 18.63 13.18
C GLN A 165 -9.66 19.81 13.04
N ILE A 166 -8.63 19.85 13.88
CA ILE A 166 -7.61 20.91 13.90
C ILE A 166 -6.88 21.00 12.54
N THR A 167 -6.69 19.86 11.88
CA THR A 167 -5.98 19.80 10.61
C THR A 167 -6.85 20.29 9.45
N LEU A 168 -8.17 20.15 9.56
CA LEU A 168 -9.13 20.54 8.54
C LEU A 168 -9.70 21.95 8.76
N ASP A 169 -9.65 22.51 9.97
CA ASP A 169 -10.09 23.89 10.27
C ASP A 169 -9.16 25.01 9.69
N ARG A 170 -8.30 24.71 8.69
CA ARG A 170 -7.19 25.59 8.25
C ARG A 170 -7.56 26.70 7.26
N GLY A 171 -8.83 27.14 7.24
CA GLY A 171 -9.30 28.30 6.47
C GLY A 171 -10.21 27.95 5.28
N GLN A 172 -10.92 28.95 4.76
CA GLN A 172 -12.00 28.81 3.78
C GLN A 172 -11.55 28.35 2.37
N ASP A 173 -10.24 28.35 2.09
CA ASP A 173 -9.68 28.11 0.76
C ASP A 173 -9.28 26.64 0.47
N LEU A 174 -9.39 25.74 1.47
CA LEU A 174 -9.11 24.31 1.31
C LEU A 174 -10.41 23.50 1.39
N GLU A 175 -10.61 22.57 0.45
CA GLU A 175 -11.78 21.69 0.49
C GLU A 175 -11.69 20.70 1.67
N THR A 176 -12.63 20.83 2.62
CA THR A 176 -12.73 20.03 3.85
C THR A 176 -13.91 19.06 3.82
N HIS A 177 -14.20 18.49 2.66
CA HIS A 177 -15.39 17.65 2.47
C HIS A 177 -15.19 16.22 3.00
N ALA A 178 -16.26 15.68 3.57
CA ALA A 178 -16.41 14.27 3.88
C ALA A 178 -16.87 13.48 2.63
N TYR A 179 -16.74 12.15 2.68
CA TYR A 179 -17.14 11.28 1.58
C TYR A 179 -18.41 10.53 1.96
N ALA A 180 -19.52 10.83 1.29
CA ALA A 180 -20.84 10.27 1.61
C ALA A 180 -20.85 8.73 1.74
N PHE A 181 -20.06 8.03 0.92
CA PHE A 181 -19.98 6.57 0.91
C PHE A 181 -19.37 5.94 2.17
N ILE A 182 -18.54 6.68 2.92
CA ILE A 182 -17.91 6.18 4.15
C ILE A 182 -18.29 6.99 5.40
N HIS A 183 -19.05 8.07 5.24
CA HIS A 183 -19.59 8.90 6.32
C HIS A 183 -21.05 8.54 6.61
N THR A 184 -21.23 7.28 7.00
CA THR A 184 -22.50 6.69 7.39
C THR A 184 -22.26 5.54 8.37
N ASP A 185 -23.20 5.34 9.30
CA ASP A 185 -23.21 4.16 10.18
C ASP A 185 -23.86 2.94 9.50
N ASP A 186 -24.69 3.18 8.47
CA ASP A 186 -25.35 2.15 7.67
C ASP A 186 -25.18 2.46 6.18
N ILE A 187 -24.36 1.66 5.50
CA ILE A 187 -24.09 1.85 4.07
C ILE A 187 -25.25 1.43 3.17
N LYS A 188 -26.07 0.46 3.60
CA LYS A 188 -27.24 0.01 2.85
C LYS A 188 -28.32 1.08 2.89
N ALA A 189 -28.60 1.63 4.07
CA ALA A 189 -29.51 2.77 4.21
C ALA A 189 -29.02 3.99 3.41
N ARG A 190 -27.71 4.28 3.45
CA ARG A 190 -27.15 5.37 2.64
C ARG A 190 -27.37 5.13 1.14
N VAL A 191 -27.10 3.94 0.62
CA VAL A 191 -27.34 3.63 -0.80
C VAL A 191 -28.82 3.76 -1.16
N ALA A 192 -29.72 3.33 -0.27
CA ALA A 192 -31.16 3.51 -0.44
C ALA A 192 -31.56 4.98 -0.52
N GLU A 193 -31.01 5.85 0.32
CA GLU A 193 -31.24 7.30 0.25
C GLU A 193 -30.76 7.90 -1.08
N LEU A 194 -29.62 7.43 -1.60
CA LEU A 194 -29.00 7.98 -2.81
C LEU A 194 -29.71 7.52 -4.09
N PHE A 195 -30.16 6.27 -4.13
CA PHE A 195 -30.55 5.60 -5.38
C PHE A 195 -31.89 4.84 -5.29
N GLY A 196 -32.56 4.83 -4.13
CA GLY A 196 -33.87 4.20 -3.88
C GLY A 196 -33.81 2.93 -3.03
N ASP A 197 -34.89 2.67 -2.28
CA ASP A 197 -34.97 1.65 -1.20
C ASP A 197 -34.58 0.22 -1.62
N ASP A 198 -34.88 -0.19 -2.86
CA ASP A 198 -34.58 -1.54 -3.38
C ASP A 198 -33.26 -1.61 -4.16
N MET A 199 -32.37 -0.62 -3.99
CA MET A 199 -31.13 -0.57 -4.76
C MET A 199 -30.11 -1.63 -4.29
N GLN A 200 -29.67 -2.45 -5.25
CA GLN A 200 -28.59 -3.41 -5.06
C GLN A 200 -27.69 -3.43 -6.29
N PHE A 201 -26.39 -3.61 -6.07
CA PHE A 201 -25.37 -3.62 -7.13
C PHE A 201 -24.77 -5.01 -7.29
N ASP A 202 -24.63 -5.46 -8.54
CA ASP A 202 -23.95 -6.72 -8.87
C ASP A 202 -22.44 -6.52 -8.88
N VAL A 203 -21.98 -5.37 -9.34
CA VAL A 203 -20.56 -5.05 -9.48
C VAL A 203 -20.26 -3.71 -8.84
N ILE A 204 -19.26 -3.67 -7.96
CA ILE A 204 -18.69 -2.43 -7.46
C ILE A 204 -17.26 -2.31 -7.96
N ILE A 205 -16.93 -1.21 -8.65
CA ILE A 205 -15.61 -1.00 -9.23
C ILE A 205 -15.12 0.43 -9.01
N GLY A 206 -13.87 0.61 -8.59
CA GLY A 206 -13.39 1.95 -8.34
C GLY A 206 -11.90 2.08 -8.00
N ASN A 207 -11.50 3.34 -7.87
CA ASN A 207 -10.19 3.75 -7.39
C ASN A 207 -10.39 4.75 -6.24
N PRO A 208 -10.58 4.28 -4.99
CA PRO A 208 -10.87 5.15 -3.85
C PRO A 208 -9.75 6.16 -3.58
N PRO A 209 -10.05 7.30 -2.94
CA PRO A 209 -9.02 8.18 -2.38
C PRO A 209 -8.11 7.41 -1.41
N TYR A 210 -6.81 7.65 -1.47
CA TYR A 210 -5.84 6.83 -0.71
C TYR A 210 -5.68 7.27 0.75
N GLN A 211 -5.71 8.58 1.00
CA GLN A 211 -5.44 9.15 2.31
C GLN A 211 -6.15 10.49 2.43
N LEU A 212 -6.36 10.95 3.67
CA LEU A 212 -6.76 12.33 3.93
C LEU A 212 -5.51 13.20 4.06
N GLY A 213 -5.47 14.32 3.34
CA GLY A 213 -4.37 15.29 3.42
C GLY A 213 -4.21 15.82 4.86
N ASP A 214 -3.03 15.66 5.44
CA ASP A 214 -2.69 16.18 6.78
C ASP A 214 -2.11 17.60 6.75
N GLY A 215 -2.16 18.27 5.59
CA GLY A 215 -1.65 19.65 5.41
C GLY A 215 -0.15 19.81 5.69
N GLY A 216 0.62 18.71 5.69
CA GLY A 216 2.06 18.71 5.84
C GLY A 216 2.77 18.65 4.49
N GLY A 217 3.17 19.83 3.96
CA GLY A 217 4.15 19.89 2.89
C GLY A 217 5.47 19.26 3.36
N GLY A 218 5.85 18.12 2.79
CA GLY A 218 7.12 17.45 3.05
C GLY A 218 6.98 16.10 3.77
N GLY A 219 6.74 15.05 2.98
CA GLY A 219 7.16 13.69 3.34
C GLY A 219 6.17 12.84 4.13
N GLY A 220 4.91 12.69 3.68
CA GLY A 220 4.07 11.46 3.74
C GLY A 220 4.04 10.58 5.01
N ALA A 221 4.47 11.07 6.17
CA ALA A 221 4.79 10.24 7.33
C ALA A 221 3.61 10.12 8.32
N SER A 222 2.50 10.84 8.13
CA SER A 222 1.38 10.85 9.08
C SER A 222 -0.04 10.82 8.50
N ALA A 223 -0.21 10.73 7.17
CA ALA A 223 -1.54 10.63 6.58
C ALA A 223 -2.23 9.31 6.95
N THR A 224 -3.50 9.39 7.34
CA THR A 224 -4.33 8.24 7.70
C THR A 224 -4.91 7.63 6.42
N PRO A 225 -4.69 6.34 6.15
CA PRO A 225 -5.33 5.65 5.04
C PRO A 225 -6.86 5.73 5.14
N ILE A 226 -7.53 5.95 4.02
CA ILE A 226 -9.00 5.93 3.96
C ILE A 226 -9.57 4.98 2.90
N TYR A 227 -8.75 4.51 1.95
CA TYR A 227 -9.20 3.56 0.94
C TYR A 227 -9.77 2.27 1.55
N ASN A 228 -9.28 1.86 2.72
CA ASN A 228 -9.78 0.68 3.43
C ASN A 228 -11.25 0.83 3.81
N LEU A 229 -11.69 2.04 4.20
CA LEU A 229 -13.08 2.30 4.57
C LEU A 229 -14.01 2.18 3.35
N PHE A 230 -13.55 2.64 2.18
CA PHE A 230 -14.30 2.46 0.93
C PHE A 230 -14.43 0.98 0.54
N VAL A 231 -13.34 0.22 0.68
CA VAL A 231 -13.36 -1.23 0.42
C VAL A 231 -14.34 -1.92 1.38
N GLU A 232 -14.29 -1.60 2.67
CA GLU A 232 -15.19 -2.15 3.69
C GLU A 232 -16.66 -1.85 3.41
N ALA A 233 -16.97 -0.60 3.09
CA ALA A 233 -18.31 -0.17 2.71
C ALA A 233 -18.80 -0.91 1.44
N ALA A 234 -17.95 -1.03 0.42
CA ALA A 234 -18.27 -1.75 -0.81
C ALA A 234 -18.55 -3.23 -0.57
N LEU A 235 -17.71 -3.93 0.20
CA LEU A 235 -17.93 -5.35 0.52
C LEU A 235 -19.19 -5.56 1.38
N SER A 236 -19.54 -4.59 2.24
CA SER A 236 -20.74 -4.65 3.09
C SER A 236 -22.06 -4.47 2.32
N LEU A 237 -22.00 -3.97 1.09
CA LEU A 237 -23.13 -3.97 0.15
C LEU A 237 -23.37 -5.36 -0.49
N GLU A 238 -22.47 -6.31 -0.24
CA GLU A 238 -22.59 -7.71 -0.70
C GLU A 238 -22.78 -7.85 -2.22
N PRO A 239 -22.00 -7.15 -3.08
CA PRO A 239 -22.12 -7.29 -4.53
C PRO A 239 -21.71 -8.70 -4.97
N ARG A 240 -22.02 -9.07 -6.21
CA ARG A 240 -21.51 -10.33 -6.78
C ARG A 240 -19.99 -10.24 -6.99
N TYR A 241 -19.51 -9.09 -7.45
CA TYR A 241 -18.08 -8.82 -7.67
C TYR A 241 -17.68 -7.43 -7.17
N THR A 242 -16.46 -7.35 -6.64
CA THR A 242 -15.81 -6.07 -6.30
C THR A 242 -14.45 -6.01 -6.99
N VAL A 243 -14.17 -4.91 -7.68
CA VAL A 243 -12.89 -4.67 -8.37
C VAL A 243 -12.31 -3.32 -7.93
N MET A 244 -11.24 -3.32 -7.14
CA MET A 244 -10.73 -2.08 -6.55
C MET A 244 -9.24 -1.89 -6.81
N ILE A 245 -8.85 -0.64 -7.01
CA ILE A 245 -7.45 -0.20 -6.94
C ILE A 245 -7.14 0.22 -5.50
N THR A 246 -6.05 -0.26 -4.92
CA THR A 246 -5.63 0.13 -3.56
C THR A 246 -4.10 0.25 -3.46
N PRO A 247 -3.57 1.15 -2.61
CA PRO A 247 -2.16 1.14 -2.24
C PRO A 247 -1.75 -0.20 -1.62
N SER A 248 -0.67 -0.82 -2.10
CA SER A 248 -0.20 -2.14 -1.62
C SER A 248 0.45 -2.11 -0.22
N ARG A 249 0.26 -1.01 0.53
CA ARG A 249 0.75 -0.86 1.91
C ARG A 249 0.00 -1.73 2.91
N TRP A 250 -1.28 -2.05 2.63
CA TRP A 250 -2.08 -2.91 3.50
C TRP A 250 -1.51 -4.32 3.63
N PHE A 251 -0.76 -4.81 2.64
CA PHE A 251 -0.09 -6.13 2.67
C PHE A 251 0.73 -6.39 3.93
N SER A 252 1.38 -5.36 4.50
CA SER A 252 2.13 -5.46 5.75
C SER A 252 1.39 -4.88 6.96
N GLY A 253 0.28 -4.17 6.75
CA GLY A 253 -0.46 -3.45 7.79
C GLY A 253 0.25 -2.19 8.28
N GLY A 254 0.06 -1.86 9.57
CA GLY A 254 0.49 -0.61 10.20
C GLY A 254 -0.36 0.60 9.81
N LYS A 255 -0.18 1.71 10.54
CA LYS A 255 -0.95 2.97 10.31
C LYS A 255 -2.48 2.78 10.34
N GLY A 256 -2.98 1.84 11.15
CA GLY A 256 -4.42 1.54 11.27
C GLY A 256 -4.94 0.48 10.30
N LEU A 257 -4.06 -0.14 9.49
CA LEU A 257 -4.44 -1.15 8.50
C LEU A 257 -4.28 -2.60 8.97
N ASP A 258 -3.90 -2.84 10.23
CA ASP A 258 -3.61 -4.20 10.70
C ASP A 258 -4.87 -5.10 10.68
N ASP A 259 -6.00 -4.61 11.20
CA ASP A 259 -7.27 -5.37 11.16
C ASP A 259 -7.81 -5.52 9.73
N PHE A 260 -7.65 -4.48 8.91
CA PHE A 260 -8.00 -4.52 7.50
C PHE A 260 -7.17 -5.57 6.75
N ARG A 261 -5.85 -5.60 6.95
CA ARG A 261 -4.95 -6.62 6.41
C ARG A 261 -5.42 -8.01 6.82
N ASP A 262 -5.56 -8.25 8.12
CA ASP A 262 -5.86 -9.58 8.64
C ASP A 262 -7.19 -10.11 8.09
N ARG A 263 -8.19 -9.23 7.94
CA ARG A 263 -9.47 -9.59 7.32
C ARG A 263 -9.34 -9.88 5.83
N MET A 264 -8.65 -9.02 5.08
CA MET A 264 -8.49 -9.17 3.64
C MET A 264 -7.67 -10.42 3.27
N LEU A 265 -6.61 -10.74 4.03
CA LEU A 265 -5.80 -11.95 3.78
C LEU A 265 -6.58 -13.24 4.03
N ARG A 266 -7.42 -13.26 5.07
CA ARG A 266 -8.26 -14.42 5.43
C ARG A 266 -9.52 -14.56 4.60
N ASP A 267 -9.81 -13.58 3.73
CA ASP A 267 -10.96 -13.66 2.85
C ASP A 267 -10.60 -14.49 1.61
N HIS A 268 -11.12 -15.70 1.51
CA HIS A 268 -10.83 -16.62 0.40
C HIS A 268 -11.69 -16.36 -0.85
N ARG A 269 -12.37 -15.20 -0.90
CA ARG A 269 -13.16 -14.71 -2.05
C ARG A 269 -12.35 -13.87 -3.05
N PHE A 270 -11.06 -13.65 -2.80
CA PHE A 270 -10.16 -13.04 -3.78
C PHE A 270 -9.88 -14.00 -4.93
N VAL A 271 -10.27 -13.61 -6.15
CA VAL A 271 -10.03 -14.39 -7.37
C VAL A 271 -8.65 -14.06 -7.94
N LYS A 272 -8.32 -12.76 -8.01
CA LYS A 272 -7.08 -12.29 -8.64
C LYS A 272 -6.55 -11.02 -7.99
N LEU A 273 -5.22 -10.93 -7.84
CA LEU A 273 -4.51 -9.78 -7.31
C LEU A 273 -3.31 -9.47 -8.22
N VAL A 274 -3.29 -8.25 -8.76
CA VAL A 274 -2.20 -7.73 -9.60
C VAL A 274 -1.48 -6.63 -8.84
N ASP A 275 -0.25 -6.89 -8.41
CA ASP A 275 0.60 -5.96 -7.65
C ASP A 275 1.62 -5.27 -8.55
N PHE A 276 1.75 -3.96 -8.37
CA PHE A 276 2.78 -3.10 -8.93
C PHE A 276 3.61 -2.56 -7.76
N PRO A 277 4.80 -3.10 -7.49
CA PRO A 277 5.64 -2.63 -6.40
C PRO A 277 5.98 -1.14 -6.52
N GLN A 278 5.99 -0.60 -7.73
CA GLN A 278 6.26 0.80 -8.05
C GLN A 278 4.98 1.48 -8.54
N LEU A 279 4.52 2.51 -7.83
CA LEU A 279 3.25 3.17 -8.13
C LEU A 279 3.28 3.96 -9.46
N TYR A 280 4.44 4.48 -9.84
CA TYR A 280 4.62 5.24 -11.07
C TYR A 280 4.54 4.39 -12.34
N ASP A 281 4.59 3.06 -12.22
CA ASP A 281 4.33 2.13 -13.32
C ASP A 281 2.88 2.26 -13.82
N VAL A 282 1.97 2.62 -12.92
CA VAL A 282 0.55 2.77 -13.20
C VAL A 282 0.14 4.24 -13.31
N PHE A 283 0.70 5.09 -12.45
CA PHE A 283 0.36 6.52 -12.37
C PHE A 283 1.61 7.39 -12.53
N PRO A 284 1.99 7.72 -13.79
CA PRO A 284 3.14 8.58 -14.05
C PRO A 284 3.03 9.92 -13.31
N GLY A 285 4.11 10.34 -12.65
CA GLY A 285 4.16 11.60 -11.90
C GLY A 285 3.77 11.51 -10.42
N VAL A 286 3.12 10.43 -9.98
CA VAL A 286 2.72 10.24 -8.58
C VAL A 286 3.85 9.57 -7.78
N LYS A 287 4.40 10.29 -6.78
CA LYS A 287 5.54 9.82 -5.95
C LYS A 287 5.10 9.23 -4.61
N ILE A 288 4.14 8.30 -4.62
CA ILE A 288 3.70 7.60 -3.41
C ILE A 288 4.46 6.27 -3.26
N ARG A 289 5.06 6.05 -2.09
CA ARG A 289 5.81 4.83 -1.76
C ARG A 289 4.89 3.72 -1.26
N GLY A 290 5.24 2.47 -1.55
CA GLY A 290 4.56 1.27 -1.05
C GLY A 290 3.83 0.45 -2.12
N GLY A 291 3.87 0.89 -3.37
CA GLY A 291 3.23 0.20 -4.50
C GLY A 291 1.73 0.40 -4.58
N ILE A 292 1.14 -0.10 -5.66
CA ILE A 292 -0.30 -0.12 -5.93
C ILE A 292 -0.69 -1.50 -6.41
N SER A 293 -1.90 -1.95 -6.06
CA SER A 293 -2.48 -3.17 -6.59
C SER A 293 -3.90 -2.91 -7.05
N TYR A 294 -4.36 -3.73 -7.98
CA TYR A 294 -5.78 -3.91 -8.19
C TYR A 294 -6.13 -5.38 -8.07
N TRP A 295 -7.35 -5.65 -7.64
CA TRP A 295 -7.78 -7.00 -7.33
C TRP A 295 -9.24 -7.18 -7.68
N LEU A 296 -9.63 -8.44 -7.90
CA LEU A 296 -11.00 -8.88 -8.09
C LEU A 296 -11.37 -9.83 -6.96
N TRP A 297 -12.49 -9.51 -6.33
CA TRP A 297 -13.16 -10.31 -5.32
C TRP A 297 -14.51 -10.77 -5.88
N GLY A 298 -14.87 -12.02 -5.65
CA GLY A 298 -16.16 -12.59 -6.07
C GLY A 298 -16.87 -13.23 -4.89
N ARG A 299 -18.12 -12.84 -4.64
CA ARG A 299 -18.86 -13.24 -3.42
C ARG A 299 -18.98 -14.76 -3.25
N GLU A 300 -19.16 -15.46 -4.36
CA GLU A 300 -19.33 -16.91 -4.42
C GLU A 300 -17.98 -17.66 -4.56
N HIS A 301 -16.85 -16.96 -4.75
CA HIS A 301 -15.53 -17.59 -4.84
C HIS A 301 -15.10 -18.09 -3.47
N ASN A 302 -14.47 -19.26 -3.42
CA ASN A 302 -13.89 -19.77 -2.18
C ASN A 302 -12.68 -20.63 -2.51
N GLY A 303 -11.50 -20.01 -2.55
CA GLY A 303 -10.28 -20.70 -2.93
C GLY A 303 -9.05 -19.81 -2.93
N GLY A 304 -8.01 -20.26 -3.62
CA GLY A 304 -6.80 -19.47 -3.79
C GLY A 304 -7.04 -18.25 -4.70
N CYS A 305 -6.16 -17.26 -4.56
CA CYS A 305 -6.12 -16.07 -5.39
C CYS A 305 -4.96 -16.18 -6.39
N GLU A 306 -5.22 -15.91 -7.67
CA GLU A 306 -4.15 -15.75 -8.66
C GLU A 306 -3.37 -14.46 -8.38
N VAL A 307 -2.10 -14.60 -7.99
CA VAL A 307 -1.21 -13.47 -7.72
C VAL A 307 -0.27 -13.23 -8.89
N VAL A 308 -0.29 -12.00 -9.40
CA VAL A 308 0.56 -11.50 -10.48
C VAL A 308 1.36 -10.29 -9.99
N THR A 309 2.66 -10.25 -10.26
CA THR A 309 3.50 -9.07 -10.02
C THR A 309 3.92 -8.44 -11.34
N MET A 310 3.81 -7.11 -11.42
CA MET A 310 4.15 -6.32 -12.59
C MET A 310 5.27 -5.33 -12.26
N ILE A 311 6.24 -5.15 -13.16
CA ILE A 311 7.21 -4.05 -13.15
C ILE A 311 7.11 -3.33 -14.49
N GLY A 312 6.74 -2.06 -14.47
CA GLY A 312 6.29 -1.35 -15.66
C GLY A 312 5.09 -2.06 -16.29
N ASN A 313 5.24 -2.44 -17.56
CA ASN A 313 4.23 -3.21 -18.31
C ASN A 313 4.56 -4.70 -18.40
N GLU A 314 5.63 -5.17 -17.75
CA GLU A 314 6.08 -6.55 -17.84
C GLU A 314 5.65 -7.35 -16.60
N ARG A 315 5.20 -8.58 -16.86
CA ARG A 315 4.95 -9.56 -15.81
C ARG A 315 6.28 -10.10 -15.30
N VAL A 316 6.48 -10.05 -13.99
CA VAL A 316 7.69 -10.59 -13.35
C VAL A 316 7.33 -11.85 -12.58
N GLY A 317 8.01 -12.93 -12.93
CA GLY A 317 7.71 -14.27 -12.41
C GLY A 317 6.44 -14.86 -13.03
N GLU A 318 6.14 -16.10 -12.65
CA GLU A 318 4.90 -16.78 -13.07
C GLU A 318 3.74 -16.44 -12.13
N PRO A 319 2.51 -16.27 -12.66
CA PRO A 319 1.29 -16.23 -11.87
C PRO A 319 1.16 -17.50 -11.04
N VAL A 320 0.72 -17.35 -9.80
CA VAL A 320 0.49 -18.48 -8.90
C VAL A 320 -0.84 -18.28 -8.18
N VAL A 321 -1.68 -19.31 -8.21
CA VAL A 321 -2.86 -19.41 -7.36
C VAL A 321 -2.43 -19.85 -5.97
N ARG A 322 -2.65 -19.01 -4.95
CA ARG A 322 -2.28 -19.31 -3.56
C ARG A 322 -3.21 -18.65 -2.56
N GLN A 323 -3.19 -19.17 -1.33
CA GLN A 323 -3.88 -18.53 -0.21
C GLN A 323 -3.14 -17.26 0.20
N LEU A 324 -3.90 -16.17 0.41
CA LEU A 324 -3.34 -14.87 0.78
C LEU A 324 -2.89 -14.85 2.25
N ASP A 325 -3.47 -15.70 3.10
CA ASP A 325 -3.19 -15.85 4.54
C ASP A 325 -2.13 -16.92 4.86
N ALA A 326 -1.35 -17.37 3.87
CA ALA A 326 -0.22 -18.28 4.12
C ALA A 326 0.77 -17.76 5.18
N TYR A 327 0.86 -16.43 5.32
CA TYR A 327 1.58 -15.75 6.39
C TYR A 327 0.74 -14.60 6.97
N ASP A 328 1.20 -14.02 8.07
CA ASP A 328 0.54 -12.87 8.72
C ASP A 328 0.72 -11.54 7.95
N VAL A 329 1.44 -11.57 6.83
CA VAL A 329 1.59 -10.46 5.86
C VAL A 329 1.57 -11.04 4.45
N PHE A 330 1.17 -10.23 3.47
CA PHE A 330 1.24 -10.66 2.08
C PHE A 330 2.66 -10.53 1.53
N VAL A 331 3.29 -11.67 1.25
CA VAL A 331 4.56 -11.75 0.53
C VAL A 331 4.28 -11.62 -0.96
N ARG A 332 4.85 -10.59 -1.60
CA ARG A 332 4.47 -10.20 -2.98
C ARG A 332 4.98 -11.14 -4.07
N ARG A 333 6.26 -11.53 -3.97
CA ARG A 333 6.96 -12.31 -5.00
C ARG A 333 6.70 -13.80 -4.84
N ASN A 334 6.18 -14.44 -5.88
CA ASN A 334 5.88 -15.86 -5.86
C ASN A 334 7.16 -16.72 -5.73
N GLU A 335 8.28 -16.26 -6.29
CA GLU A 335 9.59 -16.91 -6.14
C GLU A 335 10.08 -16.86 -4.69
N ALA A 336 9.79 -15.75 -3.99
CA ALA A 336 10.18 -15.57 -2.60
C ALA A 336 9.38 -16.46 -1.63
N VAL A 337 8.12 -16.77 -1.94
CA VAL A 337 7.29 -17.69 -1.15
C VAL A 337 7.95 -19.06 -1.06
N ARG A 338 8.48 -19.59 -2.19
CA ARG A 338 9.14 -20.90 -2.22
C ARG A 338 10.38 -20.95 -1.32
N ILE A 339 11.16 -19.87 -1.30
CA ILE A 339 12.33 -19.74 -0.44
C ILE A 339 11.90 -19.62 1.03
N LEU A 340 10.91 -18.77 1.31
CA LEU A 340 10.42 -18.55 2.65
C LEU A 340 9.83 -19.83 3.25
N ASP A 341 9.08 -20.62 2.47
CA ASP A 341 8.53 -21.91 2.89
C ASP A 341 9.60 -22.87 3.39
N LYS A 342 10.75 -22.93 2.71
CA LYS A 342 11.90 -23.75 3.16
C LYS A 342 12.45 -23.28 4.50
N VAL A 343 12.51 -21.96 4.72
CA VAL A 343 13.02 -21.36 5.96
C VAL A 343 12.03 -21.58 7.10
N VAL A 344 10.75 -21.27 6.93
CA VAL A 344 9.75 -21.39 8.01
C VAL A 344 9.40 -22.85 8.32
N SER A 345 9.54 -23.75 7.35
CA SER A 345 9.32 -25.20 7.54
C SER A 345 10.59 -25.92 7.97
N PHE A 346 11.70 -25.23 8.20
CA PHE A 346 12.95 -25.85 8.64
C PHE A 346 12.81 -26.31 10.11
N HIS A 347 13.07 -27.60 10.35
CA HIS A 347 12.98 -28.21 11.68
C HIS A 347 14.26 -28.96 12.02
N ILE A 348 14.69 -28.84 13.27
CA ILE A 348 15.78 -29.63 13.84
C ILE A 348 15.18 -30.50 14.93
N ASN A 349 15.31 -31.83 14.79
CA ASN A 349 14.74 -32.79 15.74
C ASN A 349 13.24 -32.55 16.02
N GLY A 350 12.47 -32.23 14.97
CA GLY A 350 11.03 -31.97 15.07
C GLY A 350 10.64 -30.63 15.70
N ARG A 351 11.61 -29.73 15.97
CA ARG A 351 11.34 -28.38 16.48
C ARG A 351 11.72 -27.32 15.45
N GLY A 352 10.80 -26.39 15.20
CA GLY A 352 11.09 -25.21 14.39
C GLY A 352 12.10 -24.30 15.07
N GLU A 353 12.81 -23.51 14.27
CA GLU A 353 13.72 -22.49 14.81
C GLU A 353 12.94 -21.29 15.33
N GLY A 354 13.45 -20.65 16.39
CA GLY A 354 12.89 -19.37 16.86
C GLY A 354 13.04 -18.29 15.80
N ASN A 355 12.29 -17.19 15.92
CA ASN A 355 12.45 -16.04 15.04
C ASN A 355 13.23 -14.91 15.72
N LEU A 356 14.02 -14.17 14.95
CA LEU A 356 14.85 -13.09 15.46
C LEU A 356 13.99 -11.91 15.96
N GLY A 357 12.79 -11.73 15.41
CA GLY A 357 11.82 -10.71 15.82
C GLY A 357 11.46 -10.72 17.30
N ASP A 358 11.50 -11.89 17.96
CA ASP A 358 11.27 -12.03 19.41
C ASP A 358 12.39 -11.44 20.26
N GLN A 359 13.59 -11.29 19.70
CA GLN A 359 14.75 -10.69 20.37
C GLN A 359 14.92 -9.20 20.03
N VAL A 360 14.46 -8.76 18.87
CA VAL A 360 14.58 -7.36 18.45
C VAL A 360 13.73 -6.46 19.36
N SER A 361 14.37 -5.40 19.88
CA SER A 361 13.71 -4.46 20.77
C SER A 361 12.48 -3.77 20.15
N PRO A 362 11.48 -3.39 20.96
CA PRO A 362 10.42 -2.49 20.54
C PRO A 362 10.95 -1.06 20.33
N ARG A 363 10.06 -0.13 19.94
CA ARG A 363 10.40 1.30 19.84
C ARG A 363 10.87 1.83 21.21
N ARG A 364 11.86 2.73 21.22
CA ARG A 364 12.46 3.34 22.42
C ARG A 364 13.13 2.31 23.34
N PRO A 365 14.15 1.57 22.86
CA PRO A 365 14.82 0.54 23.65
C PRO A 365 15.34 1.06 25.01
N PHE A 366 15.74 2.33 25.09
CA PHE A 366 16.23 2.95 26.33
C PHE A 366 15.28 4.03 26.91
N GLY A 367 14.03 4.08 26.44
CA GLY A 367 13.06 5.12 26.85
C GLY A 367 13.25 6.49 26.17
N LEU A 368 14.17 6.57 25.20
CA LEU A 368 14.58 7.81 24.54
C LEU A 368 13.95 7.95 23.13
N THR A 369 13.52 9.15 22.78
CA THR A 369 13.00 9.56 21.47
C THR A 369 14.07 10.19 20.60
N ASN A 370 14.40 11.46 20.85
CA ASN A 370 15.27 12.30 20.03
C ASN A 370 16.21 13.15 20.92
N GLN A 371 16.40 12.71 22.17
CA GLN A 371 17.31 13.35 23.12
C GLN A 371 18.70 13.48 22.50
N ARG A 372 19.30 14.66 22.72
CA ARG A 372 20.69 14.94 22.37
C ARG A 372 21.44 15.26 23.66
N GLY A 373 22.56 14.57 23.86
CA GLY A 373 23.44 14.77 24.99
C GLY A 373 24.51 15.84 24.75
N LYS A 374 25.52 15.85 25.62
CA LYS A 374 26.73 16.66 25.47
C LYS A 374 27.68 16.04 24.44
N PRO A 375 28.53 16.83 23.74
CA PRO A 375 29.52 16.27 22.82
C PRO A 375 30.63 15.48 23.53
N THR A 376 30.85 15.73 24.83
CA THR A 376 31.89 15.07 25.63
C THR A 376 31.35 14.59 26.97
N LYS A 377 32.10 13.71 27.63
CA LYS A 377 31.81 13.21 28.99
C LYS A 377 31.90 14.27 30.09
N LYS A 378 32.40 15.48 29.78
CA LYS A 378 32.75 16.50 30.78
C LYS A 378 31.52 16.97 31.56
N GLY A 379 31.59 16.84 32.88
CA GLY A 379 30.52 17.23 33.81
C GLY A 379 29.31 16.29 33.79
N LEU A 380 29.52 15.02 33.46
CA LEU A 380 28.59 13.91 33.68
C LEU A 380 29.17 12.99 34.76
N LYS A 381 28.34 12.44 35.63
CA LYS A 381 28.79 11.54 36.72
C LYS A 381 28.96 10.11 36.18
N GLU A 382 27.95 9.60 35.51
CA GLU A 382 27.91 8.29 34.86
C GLU A 382 27.60 8.46 33.37
N PRO A 383 28.62 8.82 32.56
CA PRO A 383 28.41 9.12 31.14
C PRO A 383 28.09 7.85 30.34
N VAL A 384 27.00 7.89 29.59
CA VAL A 384 26.61 6.86 28.60
C VAL A 384 26.72 7.44 27.21
N LEU A 385 27.39 6.73 26.29
CA LEU A 385 27.42 7.10 24.88
C LEU A 385 26.07 6.77 24.22
N LEU A 386 25.42 7.78 23.68
CA LEU A 386 24.10 7.71 23.05
C LEU A 386 24.22 7.79 21.53
N TYR A 387 23.78 6.74 20.84
CA TYR A 387 23.58 6.74 19.38
C TYR A 387 22.23 7.38 19.03
N GLY A 388 22.25 8.48 18.28
CA GLY A 388 21.09 9.23 17.83
C GLY A 388 21.04 9.38 16.31
N ASN A 389 20.04 10.09 15.80
CA ASN A 389 19.89 10.30 14.37
C ASN A 389 21.11 11.04 13.78
N GLN A 390 21.93 10.33 13.00
CA GLN A 390 23.14 10.84 12.36
C GLN A 390 24.14 11.50 13.32
N ASN A 391 24.10 11.15 14.61
CA ASN A 391 25.03 11.69 15.60
C ASN A 391 25.26 10.73 16.78
N THR A 392 26.32 11.00 17.52
CA THR A 392 26.56 10.42 18.84
C THR A 392 26.74 11.54 19.86
N SER A 393 26.36 11.28 21.11
CA SER A 393 26.48 12.24 22.21
C SER A 393 26.57 11.52 23.55
N TYR A 394 26.89 12.22 24.64
CA TYR A 394 26.95 11.65 25.98
C TYR A 394 25.81 12.15 26.85
N VAL A 395 25.13 11.23 27.53
CA VAL A 395 24.05 11.53 28.47
C VAL A 395 24.38 10.98 29.85
N GLU A 396 23.73 11.52 30.88
CA GLU A 396 23.78 10.95 32.23
C GLU A 396 22.97 9.64 32.26
N ARG A 397 23.50 8.58 32.87
CA ARG A 397 22.84 7.26 32.94
C ARG A 397 21.39 7.34 33.45
N SER A 398 21.11 8.25 34.37
CA SER A 398 19.79 8.44 34.98
C SER A 398 18.67 8.83 34.01
N ILE A 399 18.97 9.28 32.78
CA ILE A 399 17.93 9.56 31.77
C ILE A 399 17.35 8.29 31.15
N ILE A 400 18.03 7.15 31.32
CA ILE A 400 17.63 5.86 30.75
C ILE A 400 16.55 5.27 31.63
N THR A 401 15.33 5.23 31.10
CA THR A 401 14.13 4.78 31.85
C THR A 401 13.66 3.39 31.44
N SER A 402 14.30 2.76 30.45
CA SER A 402 13.97 1.42 29.98
C SER A 402 15.24 0.61 29.71
N ASN A 403 15.20 -0.68 30.05
CA ASN A 403 16.31 -1.63 29.92
C ASN A 403 17.69 -1.06 30.37
N PRO A 404 17.80 -0.45 31.57
CA PRO A 404 19.05 0.16 32.04
C PRO A 404 20.21 -0.83 32.16
N GLU A 405 19.92 -2.13 32.31
CA GLU A 405 20.88 -3.22 32.34
C GLU A 405 21.53 -3.48 30.97
N TRP A 406 20.86 -3.15 29.86
CA TRP A 406 21.46 -3.30 28.53
C TRP A 406 22.62 -2.35 28.30
N VAL A 407 22.69 -1.23 29.04
CA VAL A 407 23.78 -0.26 28.93
C VAL A 407 25.14 -0.93 29.10
N ASP A 408 25.24 -1.88 30.04
CA ASP A 408 26.49 -2.53 30.41
C ASP A 408 26.80 -3.80 29.57
N GLN A 409 26.02 -4.06 28.52
CA GLN A 409 26.14 -5.26 27.69
C GLN A 409 26.52 -4.91 26.25
N TRP A 410 27.15 -5.87 25.57
CA TRP A 410 27.37 -5.79 24.13
C TRP A 410 26.03 -5.88 23.40
N LYS A 411 25.86 -5.11 22.33
CA LYS A 411 24.61 -5.09 21.57
C LYS A 411 24.85 -4.76 20.10
N VAL A 412 23.95 -5.19 19.23
CA VAL A 412 23.95 -4.81 17.81
C VAL A 412 22.80 -3.85 17.55
N LEU A 413 23.12 -2.68 17.01
CA LEU A 413 22.16 -1.63 16.67
C LEU A 413 21.96 -1.58 15.15
N LEU A 414 20.72 -1.38 14.72
CA LEU A 414 20.39 -1.05 13.33
C LEU A 414 19.47 0.16 13.26
N VAL A 415 19.68 1.02 12.27
CA VAL A 415 18.80 2.17 12.04
C VAL A 415 17.39 1.70 11.71
N LYS A 416 16.40 2.31 12.35
CA LYS A 416 14.98 1.96 12.22
C LYS A 416 14.38 2.43 10.89
N ALA A 417 14.90 3.52 10.35
CA ALA A 417 14.48 4.06 9.06
C ALA A 417 15.66 3.96 8.09
N HIS A 418 15.50 3.14 7.07
CA HIS A 418 16.43 3.09 5.96
C HIS A 418 15.63 3.11 4.67
N GLY A 419 15.76 4.22 3.95
CA GLY A 419 14.94 4.49 2.80
C GLY A 419 15.42 3.77 1.57
N THR A 420 14.54 3.01 0.93
CA THR A 420 14.70 2.62 -0.47
C THR A 420 14.12 3.75 -1.32
N SER A 421 14.98 4.53 -1.96
CA SER A 421 14.61 5.79 -2.63
C SER A 421 14.62 5.72 -4.15
N GLY A 422 15.13 4.63 -4.74
CA GLY A 422 15.31 4.49 -6.18
C GLY A 422 14.88 3.13 -6.72
N ARG A 423 14.73 3.08 -8.04
CA ARG A 423 14.53 1.84 -8.84
C ARG A 423 15.61 0.80 -8.57
N ASP A 424 16.79 1.26 -8.15
CA ASP A 424 18.03 0.50 -7.93
C ASP A 424 18.47 0.46 -6.45
N ASP A 425 17.63 0.92 -5.51
CA ASP A 425 18.00 0.97 -4.10
C ASP A 425 17.81 -0.40 -3.44
N VAL A 426 18.84 -1.22 -3.57
CA VAL A 426 19.00 -2.57 -3.01
C VAL A 426 19.34 -2.57 -1.50
N SER A 427 19.38 -1.39 -0.85
CA SER A 427 19.71 -1.28 0.57
C SER A 427 18.48 -1.52 1.46
N ILE A 428 18.25 -2.78 1.83
CA ILE A 428 17.11 -3.16 2.68
C ILE A 428 17.28 -2.68 4.13
N LEU A 429 18.47 -2.84 4.69
CA LEU A 429 18.85 -2.51 6.06
C LEU A 429 20.04 -1.53 6.06
N GLY A 430 20.21 -0.69 7.08
CA GLY A 430 21.46 0.06 7.26
C GLY A 430 22.63 -0.84 7.69
N GLU A 431 23.80 -0.26 7.96
CA GLU A 431 24.93 -1.01 8.51
C GLU A 431 24.72 -1.33 10.00
N PRO A 432 24.94 -2.59 10.44
CA PRO A 432 24.85 -2.94 11.85
C PRO A 432 26.03 -2.35 12.63
N ILE A 433 25.73 -1.72 13.76
CA ILE A 433 26.71 -1.15 14.67
C ILE A 433 26.88 -2.10 15.86
N VAL A 434 28.10 -2.59 16.08
CA VAL A 434 28.46 -3.29 17.32
C VAL A 434 28.74 -2.23 18.38
N ALA A 435 27.89 -2.19 19.42
CA ALA A 435 27.99 -1.22 20.50
C ALA A 435 28.36 -1.94 21.81
N GLY A 436 29.48 -1.54 22.41
CA GLY A 436 29.99 -2.12 23.66
C GLY A 436 29.27 -1.63 24.93
N PRO A 437 29.69 -2.09 26.11
CA PRO A 437 29.22 -1.59 27.40
C PRO A 437 29.39 -0.06 27.54
N GLY A 438 28.49 0.58 28.29
CA GLY A 438 28.44 2.04 28.44
C GLY A 438 27.75 2.76 27.28
N THR A 439 26.93 2.07 26.50
CA THR A 439 26.24 2.62 25.32
C THR A 439 24.72 2.43 25.36
N ALA A 440 23.99 3.39 24.78
CA ALA A 440 22.54 3.39 24.59
C ALA A 440 22.16 3.99 23.22
N CYS A 441 20.89 3.89 22.81
CA CYS A 441 20.40 4.51 21.58
C CYS A 441 19.01 5.14 21.74
N THR A 442 18.70 6.10 20.88
CA THR A 442 17.36 6.69 20.79
C THR A 442 16.42 5.85 19.93
N GLU A 443 15.17 6.30 19.73
CA GLU A 443 14.17 5.57 18.94
C GLU A 443 14.48 5.47 17.44
N THR A 444 15.56 6.11 16.98
CA THR A 444 16.05 6.04 15.60
C THR A 444 16.77 4.72 15.32
N TYR A 445 17.08 3.93 16.34
CA TYR A 445 17.67 2.60 16.24
C TYR A 445 16.77 1.53 16.85
N LEU A 446 16.99 0.29 16.42
CA LEU A 446 16.57 -0.94 17.07
C LEU A 446 17.80 -1.64 17.64
N VAL A 447 17.69 -2.16 18.86
CA VAL A 447 18.60 -3.18 19.37
C VAL A 447 18.16 -4.51 18.75
N ILE A 448 18.99 -5.06 17.86
CA ILE A 448 18.74 -6.36 17.21
C ILE A 448 18.92 -7.50 18.20
N GLY A 449 19.91 -7.35 19.08
CA GLY A 449 20.21 -8.33 20.09
C GLY A 449 21.19 -7.78 21.12
N VAL A 450 21.06 -8.28 22.34
CA VAL A 450 22.02 -8.09 23.41
C VAL A 450 22.85 -9.37 23.52
N CYS A 451 24.16 -9.23 23.64
CA CYS A 451 25.14 -10.29 23.47
C CYS A 451 26.02 -10.38 24.73
N GLY A 452 26.46 -11.59 25.07
CA GLY A 452 27.33 -11.85 26.22
C GLY A 452 28.79 -11.44 26.00
N SER A 453 29.22 -11.30 24.74
CA SER A 453 30.59 -10.91 24.40
C SER A 453 30.67 -10.08 23.12
N GLU A 454 31.82 -9.45 22.90
CA GLU A 454 32.15 -8.74 21.66
C GLU A 454 32.09 -9.67 20.45
N SER A 455 32.67 -10.87 20.55
CA SER A 455 32.67 -11.86 19.48
C SER A 455 31.26 -12.29 19.08
N GLU A 456 30.37 -12.49 20.05
CA GLU A 456 28.96 -12.80 19.77
C GLU A 456 28.25 -11.63 19.06
N ALA A 457 28.53 -10.38 19.47
CA ALA A 457 27.98 -9.19 18.81
C ALA A 457 28.52 -9.01 17.39
N GLN A 458 29.80 -9.31 17.15
CA GLN A 458 30.42 -9.33 15.83
C GLN A 458 29.78 -10.40 14.92
N ASN A 459 29.54 -11.61 15.45
CA ASN A 459 28.84 -12.67 14.73
C ASN A 459 27.41 -12.28 14.36
N LEU A 460 26.68 -11.65 15.29
CA LEU A 460 25.33 -11.14 15.02
C LEU A 460 25.36 -10.02 13.96
N ALA A 461 26.32 -9.09 14.03
CA ALA A 461 26.47 -8.06 13.01
C ALA A 461 26.80 -8.65 11.63
N ALA A 462 27.67 -9.67 11.55
CA ALA A 462 27.96 -10.39 10.32
C ALA A 462 26.70 -11.09 9.77
N TYR A 463 25.95 -11.79 10.63
CA TYR A 463 24.68 -12.42 10.25
C TYR A 463 23.70 -11.41 9.64
N MET A 464 23.56 -10.22 10.23
CA MET A 464 22.69 -9.16 9.71
C MET A 464 23.13 -8.57 8.36
N ARG A 465 24.40 -8.74 7.95
CA ARG A 465 24.92 -8.29 6.65
C ARG A 465 24.64 -9.26 5.51
N THR A 466 24.39 -10.54 5.82
CA THR A 466 24.11 -11.57 4.80
C THR A 466 22.98 -11.14 3.86
N ARG A 467 23.09 -11.50 2.58
CA ARG A 467 21.99 -11.31 1.62
C ARG A 467 20.77 -12.10 2.06
N PHE A 468 20.95 -13.29 2.63
CA PHE A 468 19.88 -14.12 3.18
C PHE A 468 19.01 -13.38 4.20
N VAL A 469 19.61 -12.78 5.23
CA VAL A 469 18.85 -12.04 6.26
C VAL A 469 18.17 -10.81 5.66
N ARG A 470 18.89 -10.04 4.84
CA ARG A 470 18.34 -8.84 4.19
C ARG A 470 17.18 -9.18 3.25
N PHE A 471 17.27 -10.30 2.54
CA PHE A 471 16.20 -10.83 1.71
C PHE A 471 14.95 -11.14 2.55
N LEU A 472 15.07 -11.91 3.63
CA LEU A 472 13.92 -12.28 4.48
C LEU A 472 13.26 -11.06 5.13
N VAL A 473 14.05 -10.07 5.54
CA VAL A 473 13.51 -8.79 6.03
C VAL A 473 12.78 -8.03 4.92
N SER A 474 13.30 -8.05 3.69
CA SER A 474 12.67 -7.38 2.54
C SER A 474 11.24 -7.89 2.27
N LEU A 475 10.97 -9.16 2.55
CA LEU A 475 9.65 -9.78 2.32
C LEU A 475 8.54 -9.20 3.21
N ARG A 476 8.91 -8.57 4.34
CA ARG A 476 7.98 -7.88 5.25
C ARG A 476 8.07 -6.36 5.15
N LYS A 477 9.17 -5.84 4.59
CA LYS A 477 9.48 -4.41 4.54
C LYS A 477 8.87 -3.76 3.28
N ILE A 478 7.64 -3.27 3.40
CA ILE A 478 6.95 -2.52 2.33
C ILE A 478 7.23 -1.01 2.40
N THR A 479 7.46 -0.49 3.62
CA THR A 479 7.74 0.93 3.85
C THR A 479 9.13 1.10 4.44
N GLN A 480 9.64 2.33 4.49
CA GLN A 480 10.98 2.62 5.00
C GLN A 480 11.15 2.35 6.50
N ASN A 481 10.03 2.30 7.23
CA ASN A 481 10.02 2.07 8.67
C ASN A 481 10.12 0.58 9.00
N ILE A 482 11.21 0.19 9.63
CA ILE A 482 11.48 -1.16 10.09
C ILE A 482 11.04 -1.29 11.56
N THR A 483 10.50 -2.45 11.93
CA THR A 483 10.12 -2.76 13.31
C THR A 483 10.59 -4.16 13.67
N ARG A 484 10.47 -4.58 14.93
CA ARG A 484 10.73 -5.97 15.32
C ARG A 484 9.96 -6.99 14.47
N ALA A 485 8.74 -6.63 14.03
CA ALA A 485 7.91 -7.48 13.18
C ALA A 485 8.54 -7.74 11.81
N SER A 486 9.42 -6.86 11.31
CA SER A 486 10.13 -7.04 10.05
C SER A 486 11.14 -8.20 10.09
N TYR A 487 11.54 -8.65 11.29
CA TYR A 487 12.52 -9.72 11.49
C TYR A 487 11.87 -11.08 11.84
N ARG A 488 10.54 -11.20 11.80
CA ARG A 488 9.82 -12.44 12.14
C ARG A 488 10.10 -13.61 11.19
N PHE A 489 10.54 -13.35 9.96
CA PHE A 489 10.94 -14.39 9.03
C PHE A 489 12.41 -14.79 9.17
N VAL A 490 13.20 -14.03 9.93
CA VAL A 490 14.63 -14.30 10.11
C VAL A 490 14.81 -15.35 11.21
N PRO A 491 15.48 -16.49 10.95
CA PRO A 491 15.76 -17.49 11.98
C PRO A 491 16.65 -16.95 13.10
N LYS A 492 16.35 -17.34 14.34
CA LYS A 492 17.16 -17.04 15.51
C LYS A 492 18.23 -18.12 15.68
N LEU A 493 19.36 -17.92 15.00
CA LEU A 493 20.51 -18.82 15.06
C LEU A 493 21.39 -18.55 16.29
N PRO A 494 22.18 -19.54 16.74
CA PRO A 494 23.23 -19.28 17.72
C PRO A 494 24.34 -18.43 17.11
N MET A 495 24.74 -17.37 17.81
CA MET A 495 25.80 -16.43 17.42
C MET A 495 27.17 -16.86 17.95
N ASN A 496 27.40 -18.17 18.04
CA ASN A 496 28.64 -18.80 18.51
C ASN A 496 29.66 -19.06 17.38
N ARG A 497 29.30 -18.71 16.14
CA ARG A 497 30.14 -18.79 14.95
C ARG A 497 29.73 -17.70 13.95
N LEU A 498 30.59 -17.46 12.97
CA LEU A 498 30.23 -16.68 11.80
C LEU A 498 29.29 -17.48 10.89
N TRP A 499 28.29 -16.80 10.32
CA TRP A 499 27.36 -17.34 9.34
C TRP A 499 27.58 -16.60 8.02
N SER A 500 27.98 -17.30 6.96
CA SER A 500 28.04 -16.76 5.61
C SER A 500 26.73 -16.96 4.83
N ASP A 501 26.59 -16.31 3.68
CA ASP A 501 25.46 -16.58 2.77
C ASP A 501 25.48 -18.04 2.30
N GLU A 502 26.65 -18.62 2.02
CA GLU A 502 26.81 -20.02 1.62
C GLU A 502 26.37 -20.99 2.72
N ASP A 503 26.75 -20.73 3.97
CA ASP A 503 26.31 -21.52 5.14
C ASP A 503 24.77 -21.55 5.23
N LEU A 504 24.14 -20.38 5.04
CA LEU A 504 22.70 -20.21 5.17
C LEU A 504 21.96 -20.84 4.00
N TYR A 505 22.42 -20.63 2.76
CA TYR A 505 21.83 -21.25 1.59
C TYR A 505 21.89 -22.78 1.65
N ALA A 506 23.04 -23.34 2.05
CA ALA A 506 23.19 -24.77 2.25
C ALA A 506 22.26 -25.29 3.37
N ARG A 507 22.17 -24.57 4.49
CA ARG A 507 21.33 -24.94 5.64
C ARG A 507 19.85 -25.07 5.27
N TYR A 508 19.30 -24.11 4.54
CA TYR A 508 17.86 -24.08 4.22
C TYR A 508 17.54 -24.73 2.86
N GLY A 509 18.50 -25.39 2.21
CA GLY A 509 18.26 -26.06 0.92
C GLY A 509 17.89 -25.09 -0.21
N ILE A 510 18.50 -23.90 -0.21
CA ILE A 510 18.30 -22.88 -1.24
C ILE A 510 19.07 -23.31 -2.49
N THR A 511 18.36 -23.46 -3.59
CA THR A 511 18.89 -23.90 -4.89
C THR A 511 19.65 -22.79 -5.60
N LYS A 512 20.46 -23.14 -6.60
CA LYS A 512 21.23 -22.15 -7.38
C LYS A 512 20.35 -21.08 -8.03
N ASP A 513 19.19 -21.46 -8.55
CA ASP A 513 18.25 -20.52 -9.17
C ASP A 513 17.63 -19.57 -8.14
N GLU A 514 17.32 -20.08 -6.94
CA GLU A 514 16.84 -19.27 -5.82
C GLU A 514 17.93 -18.35 -5.25
N VAL A 515 19.18 -18.79 -5.21
CA VAL A 515 20.33 -17.94 -4.85
C VAL A 515 20.48 -16.81 -5.86
N ALA A 516 20.49 -17.11 -7.16
CA ALA A 516 20.56 -16.11 -8.22
C ALA A 516 19.40 -15.10 -8.12
N PHE A 517 18.21 -15.57 -7.76
CA PHE A 517 17.07 -14.70 -7.49
C PHE A 517 17.30 -13.77 -6.28
N ILE A 518 17.76 -14.29 -5.15
CA ILE A 518 18.09 -13.47 -3.96
C ILE A 518 19.14 -12.41 -4.33
N GLU A 519 20.20 -12.81 -5.02
CA GLU A 519 21.31 -11.94 -5.41
C GLU A 519 20.92 -10.87 -6.44
N SER A 520 19.93 -11.18 -7.30
CA SER A 520 19.35 -10.18 -8.21
C SER A 520 18.62 -9.04 -7.49
N LEU A 521 18.17 -9.28 -6.25
CA LEU A 521 17.41 -8.33 -5.44
C LEU A 521 18.24 -7.67 -4.34
N ILE A 522 19.27 -8.35 -3.84
CA ILE A 522 20.06 -7.92 -2.69
C ILE A 522 21.53 -7.89 -3.06
N ALA A 523 22.08 -6.69 -3.17
CA ALA A 523 23.50 -6.49 -3.44
C ALA A 523 24.40 -6.96 -2.29
N ASP A 524 25.64 -7.30 -2.62
CA ASP A 524 26.66 -7.66 -1.65
C ASP A 524 26.94 -6.54 -0.64
N ARG A 525 27.45 -6.93 0.51
CA ARG A 525 28.07 -6.01 1.47
C ARG A 525 29.40 -6.59 1.94
N PRO A 526 30.53 -5.96 1.60
CA PRO A 526 31.81 -6.37 2.13
C PRO A 526 31.83 -6.25 3.66
N SER A 527 32.58 -7.14 4.32
CA SER A 527 32.92 -7.00 5.73
C SER A 527 33.83 -5.78 5.93
N ASN A 528 33.48 -4.88 6.86
CA ASN A 528 34.33 -3.74 7.25
C ASN A 528 35.59 -4.16 8.05
N GLU A 529 36.08 -5.39 7.88
CA GLU A 529 37.37 -5.78 8.42
C GLU A 529 38.47 -5.30 7.47
N GLY A 530 38.96 -4.07 7.69
CA GLY A 530 40.21 -3.59 7.08
C GLY A 530 40.20 -2.23 6.38
N GLY A 531 39.46 -1.23 6.86
CA GLY A 531 39.61 0.16 6.39
C GLY A 531 40.17 1.04 7.49
N GLU A 532 41.45 1.40 7.40
CA GLU A 532 41.99 2.57 8.10
C GLU A 532 41.09 3.78 7.80
N SER A 533 40.83 4.59 8.83
CA SER A 533 40.15 5.86 8.68
C SER A 533 40.96 6.76 7.74
N GLU A 534 40.57 6.82 6.46
CA GLU A 534 40.97 7.95 5.63
C GLU A 534 40.22 9.17 6.16
N GLU A 535 40.96 9.99 6.91
CA GLU A 535 40.62 11.38 7.18
C GLU A 535 40.42 12.07 5.83
N HIS A 536 39.16 12.31 5.47
CA HIS A 536 38.86 13.31 4.45
C HIS A 536 39.11 14.69 5.10
N ASP A 537 40.30 15.22 4.87
CA ASP A 537 40.56 16.64 4.96
C ASP A 537 39.75 17.35 3.88
N ASP A 538 38.80 18.18 4.31
CA ASP A 538 38.04 19.11 3.47
C ASP A 538 38.91 20.32 3.09
N GLU A 539 39.11 20.55 1.79
CA GLU A 539 39.26 21.89 1.20
C GLU A 539 38.11 22.16 0.23
#